data_AF-A0A9N7YTD2-F1
#
_entry.id   AF-A0A9N7YTD2-F1
#
_cell.length_a   1.000
_cell.length_b   1.000
_cell.length_c   1.000
_cell.angle_alpha   90.00
_cell.angle_beta   90.00
_cell.angle_gamma   90.00
#
_symmetry.space_group_name_H-M   'P 1'
#
loop_
_entity.id
_entity.type
_entity.pdbx_description
1 polymer ?
#
loop_
_entity_poly.entity_id
_entity_poly.type
_entity_poly.pdbx_seq_one_letter_code
_entity_poly.pdbx_strand_id
1 'polypeptide(L)'
;MDQPLNSRPIIGVLADEASKDSQATRGYSYIPACYVKYLEAAGARVVPVRLNLSEEEYTKIFNSINGFVLPGGNSNLLESPYSRAAGIMFNLALRANDASDYFPILGSCLGFEMLTVLTAKEHLLSLTDTRAVALPLDLTP
;
A
#
# COMPACT_ATOMS: atom_id res chain seq x y z
N MET A 1 23.93 -7.01 11.96
CA MET A 1 23.92 -8.32 11.28
C MET A 1 23.89 -8.03 9.79
N ASP A 2 24.87 -8.52 9.03
CA ASP A 2 24.88 -8.37 7.56
C ASP A 2 23.99 -9.46 6.95
N GLN A 3 22.71 -9.15 6.76
CA GLN A 3 21.89 -9.95 5.86
C GLN A 3 22.42 -9.76 4.43
N PRO A 4 22.59 -10.85 3.65
CA PRO A 4 23.04 -10.74 2.27
C PRO A 4 22.06 -9.90 1.44
N LEU A 5 22.60 -8.94 0.69
CA LEU A 5 21.80 -8.02 -0.11
C LEU A 5 21.01 -8.76 -1.20
N ASN A 6 19.69 -8.55 -1.24
CA ASN A 6 18.86 -9.03 -2.34
C ASN A 6 18.88 -8.03 -3.52
N SER A 7 19.62 -8.36 -4.58
CA SER A 7 19.73 -7.53 -5.79
C SER A 7 18.59 -7.71 -6.81
N ARG A 8 17.54 -8.48 -6.49
CA ARG A 8 16.41 -8.76 -7.39
C ARG A 8 15.07 -8.65 -6.66
N PRO A 9 14.77 -7.53 -5.97
CA PRO A 9 13.60 -7.42 -5.12
C PRO A 9 12.30 -7.58 -5.91
N ILE A 10 11.33 -8.24 -5.28
CA ILE A 10 9.95 -8.34 -5.74
C ILE A 10 9.09 -7.57 -4.75
N ILE A 11 8.34 -6.58 -5.23
CA ILE A 11 7.52 -5.70 -4.39
C ILE A 11 6.06 -5.96 -4.71
N GLY A 12 5.27 -6.22 -3.67
CA GLY A 12 3.81 -6.35 -3.79
C GLY A 12 3.16 -4.98 -3.89
N VAL A 13 2.22 -4.80 -4.81
CA VAL A 13 1.38 -3.59 -4.90
C VAL A 13 -0.06 -4.00 -4.66
N LEU A 14 -0.70 -3.41 -3.64
CA LEU A 14 -2.10 -3.70 -3.33
C LEU A 14 -3.02 -3.17 -4.42
N ALA A 15 -3.96 -4.00 -4.88
CA ALA A 15 -5.03 -3.55 -5.75
C ALA A 15 -6.07 -2.73 -4.97
N ASP A 16 -6.70 -1.77 -5.64
CA ASP A 16 -7.82 -1.00 -5.13
C ASP A 16 -9.13 -1.46 -5.78
N GLU A 17 -10.27 -1.15 -5.15
CA GLU A 17 -11.59 -1.48 -5.68
C GLU A 17 -11.88 -0.67 -6.95
N ALA A 18 -12.30 -1.36 -8.01
CA ALA A 18 -12.73 -0.69 -9.22
C ALA A 18 -14.09 -0.01 -9.01
N SER A 19 -14.22 1.26 -9.39
CA SER A 19 -15.54 1.90 -9.36
C SER A 19 -16.46 1.25 -10.40
N LYS A 20 -17.70 0.97 -10.00
CA LYS A 20 -18.71 0.34 -10.87
C LYS A 20 -18.98 1.15 -12.14
N ASP A 21 -18.75 2.46 -12.09
CA ASP A 21 -19.01 3.39 -13.18
C ASP A 21 -17.82 3.59 -14.13
N SER A 22 -16.64 3.05 -13.81
CA SER A 22 -15.50 3.21 -14.70
C SER A 22 -15.50 2.16 -15.82
N GLN A 23 -15.79 2.61 -17.04
CA GLN A 23 -15.66 1.78 -18.26
C GLN A 23 -14.22 1.29 -18.50
N ALA A 24 -13.24 1.92 -17.83
CA ALA A 24 -11.82 1.58 -17.92
C ALA A 24 -11.44 0.29 -17.16
N THR A 25 -12.21 -0.13 -16.17
CA THR A 25 -11.90 -1.33 -15.37
C THR A 25 -12.69 -2.53 -15.87
N ARG A 26 -11.97 -3.52 -16.43
CA ARG A 26 -12.55 -4.83 -16.80
C ARG A 26 -12.45 -5.85 -15.66
N GLY A 27 -12.92 -5.48 -14.46
CA GLY A 27 -12.84 -6.35 -13.29
C GLY A 27 -13.23 -5.66 -11.98
N TYR A 28 -13.17 -6.41 -10.88
CA TYR A 28 -13.53 -5.95 -9.53
C TYR A 28 -12.45 -5.08 -8.86
N SER A 29 -11.20 -5.16 -9.32
CA SER A 29 -10.08 -4.41 -8.73
C SER A 29 -9.09 -3.96 -9.79
N TYR A 30 -8.30 -2.95 -9.48
CA TYR A 30 -7.31 -2.37 -10.39
C TYR A 30 -6.04 -1.92 -9.65
N ILE A 31 -4.95 -1.75 -10.39
CA ILE A 31 -3.72 -1.12 -9.91
C ILE A 31 -3.35 -0.04 -10.93
N PRO A 32 -3.17 1.24 -10.52
CA PRO A 32 -2.68 2.26 -11.44
C PRO A 32 -1.28 1.90 -11.95
N ALA A 33 -1.11 1.91 -13.28
CA ALA A 33 0.16 1.53 -13.91
C ALA A 33 1.35 2.41 -13.50
N CYS A 34 1.10 3.63 -13.00
CA CYS A 34 2.15 4.51 -12.51
C CYS A 34 2.93 3.91 -11.31
N TYR A 35 2.25 3.18 -10.41
CA TYR A 35 2.92 2.50 -9.29
C TYR A 35 3.83 1.37 -9.76
N VAL A 36 3.41 0.64 -10.80
CA VAL A 36 4.24 -0.42 -11.40
C VAL A 36 5.49 0.18 -12.02
N LYS A 37 5.33 1.20 -12.87
CA LYS A 37 6.44 1.88 -13.55
C LYS A 37 7.41 2.55 -12.56
N TYR A 38 6.90 3.11 -11.47
CA TYR A 38 7.71 3.72 -10.42
C TYR A 38 8.66 2.71 -9.79
N LEU A 39 8.16 1.51 -9.45
CA LEU A 39 8.96 0.44 -8.86
C LEU A 39 9.94 -0.20 -9.86
N GLU A 40 9.49 -0.42 -11.10
CA GLU A 40 10.34 -0.95 -12.17
C GLU A 40 11.50 -0.01 -12.51
N ALA A 41 11.25 1.31 -12.54
CA ALA A 41 12.29 2.31 -12.75
C ALA A 41 13.33 2.33 -11.62
N ALA A 42 12.95 1.92 -10.39
CA ALA A 42 13.86 1.73 -9.26
C ALA A 42 14.56 0.36 -9.25
N GLY A 43 14.35 -0.48 -10.28
CA GLY A 43 14.99 -1.79 -10.42
C GLY A 43 14.28 -2.95 -9.72
N ALA A 44 13.05 -2.77 -9.25
CA ALA A 44 12.25 -3.83 -8.66
C ALA A 44 11.35 -4.54 -9.68
N ARG A 45 10.97 -5.79 -9.39
CA ARG A 45 9.86 -6.47 -10.07
C ARG A 45 8.58 -6.31 -9.24
N VAL A 46 7.43 -6.28 -9.89
CA VAL A 46 6.15 -6.05 -9.22
C VAL A 46 5.28 -7.30 -9.25
N VAL A 47 4.62 -7.59 -8.13
CA VAL A 47 3.54 -8.58 -8.04
C VAL A 47 2.24 -7.87 -7.63
N PRO A 48 1.15 -8.05 -8.37
CA PRO A 48 -0.16 -7.52 -7.95
C PRO A 48 -0.69 -8.32 -6.76
N VAL A 49 -1.01 -7.64 -5.67
CA VAL A 49 -1.66 -8.24 -4.50
C VAL A 49 -3.16 -7.99 -4.60
N ARG A 50 -3.91 -9.07 -4.86
CA ARG A 50 -5.36 -9.02 -5.03
C ARG A 50 -6.07 -8.76 -3.71
N LEU A 51 -7.26 -8.18 -3.82
CA LEU A 51 -8.21 -8.06 -2.72
C LEU A 51 -8.87 -9.41 -2.42
N ASN A 52 -9.48 -9.52 -1.24
CA ASN A 52 -10.34 -10.65 -0.85
C ASN A 52 -9.67 -12.04 -0.82
N LEU A 53 -8.36 -12.11 -0.58
CA LEU A 53 -7.67 -13.38 -0.29
C LEU A 53 -7.85 -13.80 1.18
N SER A 54 -7.69 -15.08 1.47
CA SER A 54 -7.59 -15.57 2.85
C SER A 54 -6.31 -15.06 3.55
N GLU A 55 -6.28 -15.09 4.88
CA GLU A 55 -5.07 -14.73 5.64
C GLU A 55 -3.88 -15.65 5.32
N GLU A 56 -4.13 -16.94 5.05
CA GLU A 56 -3.10 -17.89 4.65
C GLU A 56 -2.49 -17.51 3.29
N GLU A 57 -3.33 -17.13 2.33
CA GLU A 57 -2.87 -16.67 1.02
C GLU A 57 -2.06 -15.37 1.12
N TYR A 58 -2.49 -14.41 1.94
CA TYR A 58 -1.71 -13.19 2.18
C TYR A 58 -0.37 -13.52 2.87
N THR A 59 -0.37 -14.42 3.84
CA THR A 59 0.87 -14.86 4.52
C THR A 59 1.84 -15.51 3.52
N LYS A 60 1.32 -16.34 2.61
CA LYS A 60 2.12 -16.95 1.54
C LYS A 60 2.70 -15.90 0.59
N ILE A 61 1.92 -14.88 0.22
CA ILE A 61 2.40 -13.76 -0.61
C ILE A 61 3.47 -12.97 0.13
N PHE A 62 3.21 -12.59 1.39
CA PHE A 62 4.13 -11.85 2.26
C PHE A 62 5.51 -12.53 2.32
N ASN A 63 5.52 -13.84 2.59
CA ASN A 63 6.74 -14.65 2.65
C ASN A 63 7.44 -14.82 1.28
N SER A 64 6.81 -14.40 0.18
CA SER A 64 7.34 -14.53 -1.19
C SER A 64 7.80 -13.19 -1.80
N ILE A 65 7.58 -12.07 -1.11
CA ILE A 65 7.94 -10.72 -1.57
C ILE A 65 8.91 -10.05 -0.59
N ASN A 66 9.50 -8.93 -1.01
CA ASN A 66 10.56 -8.22 -0.27
C ASN A 66 10.13 -6.86 0.26
N GLY A 67 8.86 -6.49 0.09
CA GLY A 67 8.30 -5.21 0.49
C GLY A 67 6.92 -5.03 -0.12
N PHE A 68 6.21 -4.02 0.36
CA PHE A 68 4.81 -3.81 0.00
C PHE A 68 4.47 -2.33 -0.19
N VAL A 69 3.65 -2.04 -1.19
CA VAL A 69 3.18 -0.69 -1.51
C VAL A 69 1.67 -0.63 -1.34
N LEU A 70 1.25 0.37 -0.57
CA LEU A 70 -0.13 0.83 -0.43
C LEU A 70 -0.32 2.04 -1.36
N PRO A 71 -0.94 1.86 -2.55
CA PRO A 71 -1.13 2.95 -3.49
C PRO A 71 -2.17 3.96 -3.00
N GLY A 72 -2.26 5.08 -3.72
CA GLY A 72 -3.36 6.03 -3.60
C GLY A 72 -4.65 5.45 -4.17
N GLY A 73 -5.77 6.05 -3.81
CA GLY A 73 -7.09 5.53 -4.16
C GLY A 73 -8.19 6.30 -3.44
N ASN A 74 -9.39 5.71 -3.43
CA ASN A 74 -10.56 6.29 -2.75
C ASN A 74 -11.38 5.23 -1.98
N SER A 75 -10.75 4.11 -1.62
CA SER A 75 -11.37 3.08 -0.78
C SER A 75 -11.63 3.57 0.64
N ASN A 76 -12.64 3.00 1.30
CA ASN A 76 -12.92 3.29 2.70
C ASN A 76 -11.78 2.77 3.59
N LEU A 77 -11.24 3.63 4.48
CA LEU A 77 -10.09 3.31 5.34
C LEU A 77 -10.42 2.36 6.50
N LEU A 78 -11.69 2.24 6.88
CA LEU A 78 -12.13 1.41 8.01
C LEU A 78 -12.72 0.09 7.51
N GLU A 79 -13.66 0.18 6.58
CA GLU A 79 -14.45 -0.96 6.11
C GLU A 79 -14.33 -1.13 4.59
N SER A 80 -13.22 -1.73 4.15
CA SER A 80 -13.05 -2.16 2.76
C SER A 80 -12.16 -3.40 2.64
N PRO A 81 -12.25 -4.15 1.53
CA PRO A 81 -11.25 -5.15 1.18
C PRO A 81 -9.81 -4.60 1.18
N TYR A 82 -9.64 -3.34 0.79
CA TYR A 82 -8.35 -2.64 0.81
C TYR A 82 -7.84 -2.48 2.24
N SER A 83 -8.64 -1.91 3.15
CA SER A 83 -8.24 -1.71 4.56
C SER A 83 -7.95 -3.04 5.26
N ARG A 84 -8.74 -4.08 4.97
CA ARG A 84 -8.51 -5.43 5.49
C ARG A 84 -7.18 -6.01 5.02
N ALA A 85 -6.92 -5.98 3.71
CA ALA A 85 -5.67 -6.50 3.15
C ALA A 85 -4.45 -5.74 3.67
N ALA A 86 -4.55 -4.40 3.73
CA ALA A 86 -3.52 -3.53 4.28
C ALA A 86 -3.22 -3.87 5.75
N GLY A 87 -4.25 -4.06 6.58
CA GLY A 87 -4.09 -4.43 7.98
C GLY A 87 -3.42 -5.79 8.20
N ILE A 88 -3.75 -6.79 7.38
CA ILE A 88 -3.07 -8.10 7.43
C ILE A 88 -1.59 -7.96 7.10
N MET A 89 -1.26 -7.32 5.97
CA MET A 89 0.13 -7.12 5.52
C MET A 89 0.94 -6.26 6.51
N PHE A 90 0.32 -5.23 7.09
CA PHE A 90 0.95 -4.38 8.10
C PHE A 90 1.28 -5.16 9.38
N ASN A 91 0.35 -5.98 9.88
CA ASN A 91 0.60 -6.82 11.05
C ASN A 91 1.69 -7.86 10.81
N LEU A 92 1.75 -8.45 9.60
CA LEU A 92 2.83 -9.35 9.21
C LEU A 92 4.18 -8.60 9.18
N ALA A 93 4.21 -7.40 8.60
CA ALA A 93 5.42 -6.58 8.55
C ALA A 93 5.91 -6.18 9.95
N LEU A 94 5.02 -5.81 10.88
CA LEU A 94 5.40 -5.52 12.26
C LEU A 94 6.09 -6.72 12.91
N ARG A 95 5.47 -7.91 12.84
CA ARG A 95 6.03 -9.14 13.40
C ARG A 95 7.38 -9.51 12.78
N ALA A 96 7.53 -9.34 11.46
CA ALA A 96 8.78 -9.61 10.76
C ALA A 96 9.88 -8.65 11.24
N ASN A 97 9.59 -7.34 11.27
CA ASN A 97 10.58 -6.35 11.72
C ASN A 97 10.94 -6.52 13.21
N ASP A 98 9.99 -6.85 14.09
CA ASP A 98 10.25 -7.19 15.50
C ASP A 98 11.16 -8.43 15.64
N ALA A 99 11.03 -9.38 14.71
CA ALA A 99 11.89 -10.56 14.60
C ALA A 99 13.21 -10.29 13.84
N SER A 100 13.54 -9.02 13.55
CA SER A 100 14.71 -8.61 12.76
C SER A 100 14.73 -9.14 11.31
N ASP A 101 13.56 -9.50 10.78
CA ASP A 101 13.34 -9.78 9.35
C ASP A 101 12.78 -8.52 8.68
N TYR A 102 13.65 -7.75 8.04
CA TYR A 102 13.31 -6.42 7.56
C TYR A 102 12.29 -6.47 6.42
N PHE A 103 11.13 -5.84 6.64
CA PHE A 103 10.05 -5.76 5.64
C PHE A 103 9.52 -4.33 5.50
N PRO A 104 9.87 -3.61 4.43
CA PRO A 104 9.42 -2.23 4.23
C PRO A 104 8.00 -2.14 3.68
N ILE A 105 7.24 -1.15 4.18
CA ILE A 105 5.95 -0.72 3.61
C ILE A 105 6.05 0.74 3.17
N LEU A 106 5.61 1.04 1.94
CA LEU A 106 5.48 2.41 1.43
C LEU A 106 4.00 2.74 1.20
N GLY A 107 3.50 3.80 1.83
CA GLY A 107 2.14 4.33 1.65
C GLY A 107 2.13 5.65 0.88
N SER A 108 1.31 5.74 -0.16
CA SER A 108 1.13 6.95 -0.98
C SER A 108 -0.32 7.40 -0.95
N CYS A 109 -0.60 8.69 -0.66
CA CYS A 109 -1.97 9.24 -0.63
C CYS A 109 -2.88 8.39 0.29
N LEU A 110 -3.91 7.72 -0.22
CA LEU A 110 -4.74 6.76 0.53
C LEU A 110 -3.89 5.76 1.34
N GLY A 111 -2.79 5.26 0.78
CA GLY A 111 -1.88 4.36 1.50
C GLY A 111 -1.19 5.01 2.69
N PHE A 112 -0.90 6.32 2.64
CA PHE A 112 -0.38 7.06 3.80
C PHE A 112 -1.46 7.23 4.87
N GLU A 113 -2.67 7.61 4.46
CA GLU A 113 -3.83 7.70 5.36
C GLU A 113 -4.08 6.35 6.06
N MET A 114 -4.01 5.25 5.31
CA MET A 114 -4.15 3.89 5.85
C MET A 114 -3.09 3.58 6.92
N LEU A 115 -1.83 3.96 6.71
CA LEU A 115 -0.79 3.77 7.73
C LEU A 115 -1.07 4.56 9.02
N THR A 116 -1.63 5.77 8.91
CA THR A 116 -2.04 6.55 10.09
C THR A 116 -3.14 5.85 10.86
N VAL A 117 -4.16 5.32 10.17
CA VAL A 117 -5.26 4.59 10.78
C VAL A 117 -4.79 3.30 11.45
N LEU A 118 -3.93 2.52 10.79
CA LEU A 118 -3.39 1.26 11.33
C LEU A 118 -2.54 1.49 12.58
N THR A 119 -1.76 2.57 12.60
CA THR A 119 -0.85 2.88 13.70
C THR A 119 -1.58 3.51 14.89
N ALA A 120 -2.37 4.55 14.63
CA ALA A 120 -3.11 5.27 15.67
C ALA A 120 -4.35 4.50 16.16
N LYS A 121 -4.85 3.55 15.36
CA LYS A 121 -6.13 2.85 15.57
C LYS A 121 -7.32 3.82 15.64
N GLU A 122 -7.20 4.94 14.94
CA GLU A 122 -8.18 6.03 14.89
C GLU A 122 -8.21 6.64 13.50
N HIS A 123 -9.38 7.13 13.08
CA HIS A 123 -9.52 7.88 11.83
C HIS A 123 -9.15 9.35 12.03
N LEU A 124 -7.89 9.67 11.73
CA LEU A 124 -7.32 11.00 11.98
C LEU A 124 -7.59 12.03 10.85
N LEU A 125 -8.29 11.66 9.78
CA LEU A 125 -8.58 12.63 8.72
C LEU A 125 -9.64 13.63 9.17
N SER A 126 -9.41 14.88 8.79
CA SER A 126 -10.36 15.99 8.98
C SER A 126 -10.80 16.51 7.62
N LEU A 127 -12.03 17.02 7.55
CA LEU A 127 -12.52 17.69 6.35
C LEU A 127 -11.80 19.02 6.20
N THR A 128 -11.31 19.28 5.00
CA THR A 128 -10.63 20.53 4.66
C THR A 128 -11.13 21.06 3.32
N ASP A 129 -11.15 22.38 3.14
CA ASP A 129 -11.45 23.00 1.85
C ASP A 129 -10.15 23.21 1.06
N THR A 130 -9.53 22.11 0.66
CA THR A 130 -8.22 22.10 -0.03
C THR A 130 -8.29 21.53 -1.44
N ARG A 131 -9.50 21.44 -2.02
CA ARG A 131 -9.66 20.95 -3.37
C ARG A 131 -9.33 22.04 -4.39
N ALA A 132 -8.33 21.78 -5.24
CA ALA A 132 -7.91 22.68 -6.33
C ALA A 132 -7.51 24.10 -5.85
N VAL A 133 -7.01 24.21 -4.62
CA VAL A 133 -6.43 25.45 -4.09
C VAL A 133 -4.93 25.48 -4.33
N ALA A 134 -4.41 26.62 -4.77
CA ALA A 134 -2.98 26.87 -4.84
C ALA A 134 -2.52 27.52 -3.54
N LEU A 135 -1.93 26.73 -2.64
CA LEU A 135 -1.33 27.25 -1.41
C LEU A 135 0.14 27.60 -1.66
N PRO A 136 0.65 28.73 -1.12
CA PRO A 136 2.06 29.05 -1.21
C PRO A 136 2.88 28.01 -0.45
N LEU A 137 4.03 27.62 -1.03
CA LEU A 137 5.03 26.81 -0.34
C LEU A 137 5.91 27.73 0.50
N ASP A 138 5.46 28.07 1.70
CA ASP A 138 6.25 28.85 2.66
C ASP A 138 7.19 27.91 3.43
N LEU A 139 8.40 27.74 2.90
CA LEU A 139 9.47 27.04 3.60
C LEU A 139 9.93 27.91 4.77
N THR A 140 9.57 27.52 5.99
CA THR A 140 10.16 28.11 7.19
C THR A 140 11.64 27.73 7.25
N PRO A 141 12.56 28.65 7.61
CA PRO A 141 13.99 28.39 7.74
C PRO A 141 14.33 27.24 8.69
#